data_AF-A0AA51JBN0-F1
#
_entry.id   AF-A0AA51JBN0-F1
#
_cell.length_a   1.000
_cell.length_b   1.000
_cell.length_c   1.000
_cell.angle_alpha   90.00
_cell.angle_beta   90.00
_cell.angle_gamma   90.00
#
_symmetry.space_group_name_H-M   'P 1'
#
loop_
_entity.id
_entity.type
_entity.pdbx_description
1 polymer ?
#
loop_
_entity_poly.entity_id
_entity_poly.type
_entity_poly.pdbx_seq_one_letter_code
_entity_poly.pdbx_strand_id
1 'polypeptide(L)' 'QCALINQHLRQLAVKFPYTKFLKAIAQTCIPNFPERNLPSLFVYFEGDMKKQ' A
#
# COMPACT_ATOMS: atom_id res chain seq x y z
N GLN A 1 -6.69 -10.70 -5.15
CA GLN A 1 -7.09 -9.51 -4.37
C GLN A 1 -6.11 -8.33 -4.53
N CYS A 2 -4.79 -8.52 -4.41
CA CYS A 2 -3.79 -7.45 -4.58
C CYS A 2 -3.83 -6.73 -5.95
N ALA A 3 -4.15 -7.43 -7.03
CA ALA A 3 -4.27 -6.83 -8.36
C ALA A 3 -5.41 -5.79 -8.44
N LEU A 4 -6.55 -6.08 -7.81
CA LEU A 4 -7.73 -5.20 -7.83
C LEU A 4 -7.48 -3.91 -7.05
N ILE A 5 -6.95 -4.01 -5.82
CA ILE A 5 -6.60 -2.81 -5.04
C ILE A 5 -5.55 -1.96 -5.75
N ASN A 6 -4.56 -2.58 -6.41
CA ASN A 6 -3.56 -1.85 -7.19
C ASN A 6 -4.18 -1.11 -8.40
N GLN A 7 -5.21 -1.66 -9.04
CA GLN A 7 -5.95 -0.96 -10.09
C GLN A 7 -6.64 0.30 -9.55
N HIS A 8 -7.31 0.21 -8.39
CA HIS A 8 -7.94 1.37 -7.76
C HIS A 8 -6.92 2.42 -7.29
N LEU A 9 -5.81 2.00 -6.67
CA LEU A 9 -4.77 2.92 -6.20
C LEU A 9 -4.11 3.68 -7.37
N ARG A 10 -4.00 3.09 -8.58
CA ARG A 10 -3.57 3.82 -9.77
C ARG A 10 -4.51 4.96 -10.15
N GLN A 11 -5.82 4.73 -10.07
CA GLN A 11 -6.81 5.78 -10.36
C GLN A 11 -6.79 6.87 -9.29
N LEU A 12 -6.63 6.50 -8.02
CA LEU A 12 -6.54 7.44 -6.90
C LEU A 12 -5.26 8.28 -6.97
N ALA A 13 -4.13 7.71 -7.41
CA ALA A 13 -2.88 8.45 -7.58
C ALA A 13 -3.01 9.61 -8.58
N VAL A 14 -3.78 9.41 -9.66
CA VAL A 14 -4.07 10.50 -10.62
C VAL A 14 -4.99 11.55 -10.00
N LYS A 15 -6.01 11.12 -9.23
CA LYS A 15 -6.98 12.00 -8.59
C LYS A 15 -6.40 12.84 -7.44
N PHE A 16 -5.43 12.30 -6.71
CA PHE A 16 -4.85 12.90 -5.51
C PHE A 16 -3.33 13.08 -5.67
N PRO A 17 -2.88 14.06 -6.46
CA PRO A 17 -1.46 14.21 -6.83
C PRO A 17 -0.53 14.55 -5.66
N TYR A 18 -1.07 15.12 -4.58
CA TYR A 18 -0.31 15.43 -3.36
C TYR A 18 -0.16 14.23 -2.42
N THR A 19 -0.80 13.10 -2.71
CA THR A 19 -0.66 11.86 -1.95
C THR A 19 0.27 10.92 -2.70
N LYS A 20 1.34 10.48 -2.04
CA LYS A 20 2.29 9.52 -2.61
C LYS A 20 1.75 8.08 -2.47
N PHE A 21 1.46 7.43 -3.60
CA PHE A 21 1.06 6.03 -3.64
C PHE A 21 2.26 5.13 -3.98
N LEU A 22 2.51 4.11 -3.15
CA LEU A 22 3.59 3.14 -3.33
C LEU A 22 3.04 1.72 -3.38
N LYS A 23 3.73 0.85 -4.13
CA LYS A 23 3.52 -0.60 -4.10
C LYS A 23 4.83 -1.30 -3.75
N ALA A 24 4.74 -2.38 -3.00
CA ALA A 24 5.88 -3.19 -2.59
C ALA A 24 5.51 -4.68 -2.64
N ILE A 25 6.50 -5.54 -2.85
CA ILE A 25 6.31 -6.99 -2.80
C ILE A 25 6.63 -7.44 -1.36
N ALA A 26 5.67 -8.07 -0.69
CA ALA A 26 5.77 -8.38 0.73
C ALA A 26 7.05 -9.14 1.09
N GLN A 27 7.35 -10.19 0.32
CA GLN A 27 8.51 -11.08 0.52
C GLN A 27 9.86 -10.37 0.36
N THR A 28 9.93 -9.26 -0.37
CA THR A 28 11.18 -8.50 -0.56
C THR A 28 11.38 -7.41 0.49
N CYS A 29 10.32 -7.03 1.20
CA CYS A 29 10.34 -5.86 2.09
C CYS A 29 10.27 -6.23 3.57
N ILE A 30 9.56 -7.31 3.91
CA ILE A 30 9.45 -7.79 5.28
C ILE A 30 9.66 -9.31 5.28
N PRO A 31 10.77 -9.80 5.86
CA PRO A 31 11.01 -11.23 5.98
C PRO A 31 9.83 -11.92 6.67
N ASN A 32 9.34 -13.03 6.09
CA ASN A 32 8.25 -13.85 6.63
C ASN A 32 6.92 -13.11 6.86
N PHE A 33 6.61 -12.07 6.07
CA PHE A 33 5.30 -11.41 6.16
C PHE A 33 4.16 -12.40 5.83
N PRO A 34 3.16 -12.60 6.72
CA PRO A 34 2.13 -13.61 6.50
C PRO A 34 1.25 -13.30 5.27
N GLU A 35 1.09 -14.26 4.36
CA GLU A 35 0.24 -14.06 3.17
C GLU A 35 -1.22 -13.76 3.51
N ARG A 36 -1.73 -14.30 4.62
CA ARG A 36 -3.09 -14.02 5.11
C ARG A 36 -3.34 -12.55 5.44
N ASN A 37 -2.28 -11.75 5.62
CA ASN A 37 -2.39 -10.32 5.87
C ASN A 37 -2.55 -9.52 4.56
N LEU A 38 -2.38 -10.17 3.39
CA LEU A 38 -2.53 -9.51 2.10
C LEU A 38 -4.00 -9.48 1.64
N PRO A 39 -4.44 -8.39 0.99
CA PRO A 39 -3.69 -7.16 0.76
C PRO A 39 -3.55 -6.33 2.05
N SER A 40 -2.37 -5.75 2.29
CA SER A 40 -2.15 -4.77 3.36
C SER A 40 -1.95 -3.38 2.78
N LEU A 41 -2.49 -2.36 3.44
CA LEU A 41 -2.29 -0.95 3.09
C LEU A 41 -1.76 -0.23 4.31
N PHE A 42 -0.71 0.59 4.15
CA PHE A 42 -0.16 1.39 5.23
C PHE A 42 -0.25 2.86 4.84
N VAL A 43 -0.82 3.68 5.72
CA VAL A 43 -0.96 5.13 5.53
C VAL A 43 -0.04 5.84 6.50
N TYR A 44 0.86 6.66 5.96
CA TYR A 44 1.80 7.47 6.73
C TYR A 44 1.54 8.95 6.51
N PHE A 45 1.73 9.75 7.57
CA PHE A 45 1.72 11.20 7.49
C PHE A 45 2.66 11.78 8.54
N GLU A 46 3.55 12.69 8.13
CA GLU A 46 4.56 13.33 8.99
C GLU A 46 5.44 12.35 9.78
N GLY A 47 5.82 11.22 9.15
CA GLY A 47 6.69 10.22 9.76
C GLY A 47 5.95 9.16 10.59
N ASP A 48 4.68 9.39 10.93
CA ASP A 48 3.88 8.43 11.71
C ASP A 48 3.03 7.53 10.82
N MET A 49 2.84 6.27 11.26
CA MET A 49 1.81 5.41 10.72
C MET A 49 0.44 5.83 11.27
N LYS A 50 -0.44 6.31 10.41
CA LYS A 50 -1.81 6.71 10.78
C LYS A 50 -2.80 5.55 10.69
N LYS A 51 -2.60 4.62 9.75
CA LYS A 51 -3.47 3.44 9.59
C LYS A 51 -2.74 2.27 8.93
N GLN A 52 -3.10 1.07 9.36
CA GLN A 52 -2.89 -0.20 8.67
C GLN A 52 -4.25 -0.86 8.42
#